data_AF-A0A1S9RS34-F1
#
_entry.id   AF-A0A1S9RS34-F1
#
_cell.length_a   1.000
_cell.length_b   1.000
_cell.length_c   1.000
_cell.angle_alpha   90.00
_cell.angle_beta   90.00
_cell.angle_gamma   90.00
#
_symmetry.space_group_name_H-M   'P 1'
#
loop_
_entity.id
_entity.type
_entity.pdbx_description
1 polymer ?
#
loop_
_entity_poly.entity_id
_entity_poly.type
_entity_poly.pdbx_seq_one_letter_code
_entity_poly.pdbx_strand_id
1 'polypeptide(L)'
;MKPLPFPLALNIGTDIVHLPRITRLLQRPNYLTRFTRRILSDHEQVDFQKRFKDTLPAHLHPSSPRTSTAPSTQIIITPDMTRWLAGRFAAKEAARKAAPDGAASLGWKDVEVRVPRDQHVDGKGKGKGKRDGDDVGEFVPEEGKEYTMPFSHHSHSGQFCPGHAKDSLEEVIQTAISKKMQVFCLTEHMPRDAEDFYPEEIEAGQTEAWHSTNEEAYFTEAVRLRQKYGSQISIIIGFECDWIRPSSQALITRSLSRFPFEFFIGSVHHMHTVPIDYDHEMYIRARDIAGGTDELLFENYFDAQLDMLKALKPPVVGHFDLIRLKSDDPERSFKSWPGVWERVVRNLEFVVGYGGLVEVNGAALRKGMSEPYPNGEVCEELLALGGRFCLSDDSHGVDQVSLNFHRVLEFLDRVGVKTLHYLSLVGEEGGDLSPAPDERFPRTRIAAVSMEEVREMAFWKA
;
A
#
# COMPACT_ATOMS: atom_id res chain seq x y z
N MET A 1 27.01 -32.15 -10.83
CA MET A 1 25.78 -32.56 -10.12
C MET A 1 24.62 -31.73 -10.65
N LYS A 2 23.42 -32.31 -10.77
CA LYS A 2 22.22 -31.54 -11.10
C LYS A 2 21.87 -30.68 -9.87
N PRO A 3 21.66 -29.36 -9.99
CA PRO A 3 21.34 -28.51 -8.84
C PRO A 3 20.05 -29.02 -8.19
N LEU A 4 20.07 -29.16 -6.85
CA LEU A 4 18.89 -29.52 -6.09
C LEU A 4 17.99 -28.30 -5.98
N PRO A 5 16.68 -28.44 -6.23
CA PRO A 5 15.75 -27.33 -6.06
C PRO A 5 15.73 -26.92 -4.58
N PHE A 6 15.68 -25.62 -4.33
CA PHE A 6 15.48 -25.10 -2.99
C PHE A 6 14.11 -25.61 -2.47
N PRO A 7 14.02 -26.12 -1.22
CA PRO A 7 12.84 -26.84 -0.73
C PRO A 7 11.60 -25.94 -0.55
N LEU A 8 11.75 -24.62 -0.67
CA LEU A 8 10.68 -23.65 -0.58
C LEU A 8 10.56 -22.91 -1.92
N ALA A 9 9.34 -22.70 -2.40
CA ALA A 9 9.10 -21.78 -3.51
C ALA A 9 9.22 -20.34 -2.97
N LEU A 10 10.38 -19.73 -3.14
CA LEU A 10 10.61 -18.34 -2.73
C LEU A 10 10.51 -17.41 -3.93
N ASN A 11 9.50 -16.54 -3.93
CA ASN A 11 9.44 -15.38 -4.82
C ASN A 11 10.25 -14.23 -4.20
N ILE A 12 11.58 -14.33 -4.24
CA ILE A 12 12.45 -13.24 -3.76
C ILE A 12 12.59 -12.20 -4.87
N GLY A 13 11.83 -11.11 -4.71
CA GLY A 13 11.84 -9.94 -5.57
C GLY A 13 12.90 -8.91 -5.18
N THR A 14 12.89 -7.81 -5.94
CA THR A 14 13.69 -6.60 -5.66
C THR A 14 13.29 -5.90 -4.37
N ASP A 15 12.14 -6.24 -3.81
CA ASP A 15 11.49 -5.55 -2.69
C ASP A 15 12.25 -5.72 -1.37
N ILE A 16 13.14 -6.73 -1.29
CA ILE A 16 14.01 -6.96 -0.13
C ILE A 16 15.29 -6.11 -0.22
N VAL A 17 15.58 -5.50 -1.38
CA VAL A 17 16.85 -4.79 -1.61
C VAL A 17 16.62 -3.34 -1.97
N HIS A 18 17.28 -2.44 -1.24
CA HIS A 18 17.25 -1.01 -1.48
C HIS A 18 17.85 -0.66 -2.87
N LEU A 19 17.00 -0.64 -3.91
CA LEU A 19 17.41 -0.45 -5.31
C LEU A 19 18.25 0.81 -5.55
N PRO A 20 17.95 1.98 -4.94
CA PRO A 20 18.81 3.16 -5.11
C PRO A 20 20.24 2.97 -4.58
N ARG A 21 20.45 2.08 -3.61
CA ARG A 21 21.79 1.75 -3.10
C ARG A 21 22.55 0.88 -4.10
N ILE A 22 21.88 -0.11 -4.69
CA ILE A 22 22.48 -0.94 -5.76
C ILE A 22 22.78 -0.09 -6.99
N THR A 23 21.86 0.75 -7.45
CA THR A 23 22.09 1.65 -8.59
C THR A 23 23.33 2.50 -8.39
N ARG A 24 23.47 3.17 -7.23
CA ARG A 24 24.67 3.96 -6.89
C ARG A 24 25.96 3.13 -6.88
N LEU A 25 25.90 1.87 -6.45
CA LEU A 25 27.06 0.98 -6.46
C LEU A 25 27.45 0.55 -7.87
N LEU A 26 26.47 0.15 -8.69
CA LEU A 26 26.69 -0.29 -10.07
C LEU A 26 27.25 0.84 -10.97
N GLN A 27 26.90 2.09 -10.67
CA GLN A 27 27.45 3.28 -11.34
C GLN A 27 28.91 3.57 -11.00
N ARG A 28 29.49 2.95 -9.96
CA ARG A 28 30.91 3.14 -9.63
C ARG A 28 31.81 2.49 -10.70
N PRO A 29 32.96 3.10 -11.04
CA PRO A 29 33.89 2.54 -12.01
C PRO A 29 34.25 1.09 -11.68
N ASN A 30 34.17 0.21 -12.70
CA ASN A 30 34.48 -1.22 -12.61
C ASN A 30 33.61 -2.05 -11.63
N TYR A 31 32.62 -1.45 -10.96
CA TYR A 31 31.84 -2.15 -9.96
C TYR A 31 30.87 -3.15 -10.59
N LEU A 32 30.16 -2.77 -11.66
CA LEU A 32 29.27 -3.69 -12.40
C LEU A 32 30.00 -4.97 -12.79
N THR A 33 31.16 -4.86 -13.44
CA THR A 33 31.96 -6.01 -13.88
C THR A 33 32.44 -6.88 -12.72
N ARG A 34 32.87 -6.27 -11.61
CA ARG A 34 33.26 -7.00 -10.41
C ARG A 34 32.07 -7.70 -9.75
N PHE A 35 30.93 -7.02 -9.72
CA PHE A 35 29.71 -7.50 -9.09
C PHE A 35 29.16 -8.70 -9.86
N THR A 36 28.94 -8.57 -11.17
CA THR A 36 28.44 -9.66 -12.01
C THR A 36 29.37 -10.87 -11.99
N ARG A 37 30.69 -10.67 -12.09
CA ARG A 37 31.68 -11.77 -12.01
C ARG A 37 31.66 -12.49 -10.66
N ARG A 38 31.35 -11.77 -9.58
CA ARG A 38 31.28 -12.30 -8.22
C ARG A 38 29.99 -13.10 -8.00
N ILE A 39 28.85 -12.56 -8.42
CA ILE A 39 27.54 -13.09 -8.01
C ILE A 39 26.87 -14.00 -9.04
N LEU A 40 27.20 -13.89 -10.33
CA LEU A 40 26.55 -14.66 -11.39
C LEU A 40 27.33 -15.93 -11.73
N SER A 41 26.61 -17.04 -11.88
CA SER A 41 27.13 -18.27 -12.51
C SER A 41 27.45 -18.03 -13.99
N ASP A 42 28.12 -18.98 -14.65
CA ASP A 42 28.46 -18.84 -16.07
C ASP A 42 27.21 -18.75 -16.96
N HIS A 43 26.16 -19.51 -16.62
CA HIS A 43 24.87 -19.45 -17.32
C HIS A 43 24.17 -18.10 -17.11
N GLU A 44 24.16 -17.57 -15.88
CA GLU A 44 23.58 -16.25 -15.61
C GLU A 44 24.40 -15.10 -16.22
N GLN A 45 25.72 -15.26 -16.40
CA GLN A 45 26.53 -14.29 -17.14
C GLN A 45 26.15 -14.25 -18.62
N VAL A 46 25.89 -15.40 -19.23
CA VAL A 46 25.39 -15.49 -20.62
C VAL A 46 24.00 -14.86 -20.72
N ASP A 47 23.10 -15.17 -19.79
CA ASP A 47 21.75 -14.57 -19.75
C ASP A 47 21.80 -13.05 -19.58
N PHE A 48 22.65 -12.57 -18.66
CA PHE A 48 22.89 -11.15 -18.43
C PHE A 48 23.38 -10.44 -19.69
N GLN A 49 24.40 -11.00 -20.36
CA GLN A 49 24.94 -10.43 -21.60
C GLN A 49 23.90 -10.44 -22.73
N LYS A 50 23.10 -11.50 -22.83
CA LYS A 50 22.04 -11.60 -23.84
C LYS A 50 20.95 -10.56 -23.59
N ARG A 51 20.53 -10.39 -22.34
CA ARG A 51 19.41 -9.52 -21.94
C ARG A 51 19.76 -8.04 -22.00
N PHE A 52 21.00 -7.67 -21.73
CA PHE A 52 21.45 -6.28 -21.64
C PHE A 52 22.46 -5.90 -22.74
N LYS A 53 22.48 -6.66 -23.84
CA LYS A 53 23.42 -6.53 -24.96
C LYS A 53 23.54 -5.09 -25.47
N ASP A 54 22.42 -4.38 -25.60
CA ASP A 54 22.37 -3.04 -26.19
C ASP A 54 22.80 -1.92 -25.21
N THR A 55 22.99 -2.28 -23.93
CA THR A 55 23.41 -1.34 -22.85
C THR A 55 24.85 -1.59 -22.37
N LEU A 56 25.46 -2.71 -22.78
CA LEU A 56 26.82 -3.10 -22.41
C LEU A 56 27.80 -2.71 -23.53
N PRO A 57 28.97 -2.11 -23.21
CA PRO A 57 29.95 -1.79 -24.24
C PRO A 57 30.57 -3.05 -24.85
N ALA A 58 30.94 -2.96 -26.14
CA ALA A 58 31.30 -4.10 -26.98
C ALA A 58 32.51 -4.93 -26.47
N HIS A 59 33.39 -4.34 -25.66
CA HIS A 59 34.57 -5.01 -25.09
C HIS A 59 34.24 -6.04 -23.99
N LEU A 60 32.99 -6.14 -23.56
CA LEU A 60 32.50 -7.18 -22.63
C LEU A 60 31.88 -8.39 -23.36
N HIS A 61 31.89 -8.42 -24.70
CA HIS A 61 31.48 -9.59 -25.48
C HIS A 61 32.60 -10.65 -25.54
N PRO A 62 32.27 -11.96 -25.50
CA PRO A 62 33.24 -13.04 -25.42
C PRO A 62 34.15 -13.21 -26.66
N SER A 63 33.96 -12.44 -27.74
CA SER A 63 34.63 -12.65 -29.03
C SER A 63 35.42 -11.45 -29.59
N SER A 64 35.76 -10.42 -28.80
CA SER A 64 36.60 -9.31 -29.28
C SER A 64 38.09 -9.49 -28.97
N PRO A 65 39.01 -9.32 -29.95
CA PRO A 65 40.45 -9.35 -29.70
C PRO A 65 40.86 -8.23 -28.74
N ARG A 66 41.79 -8.52 -27.83
CA ARG A 66 42.37 -7.55 -26.86
C ARG A 66 43.32 -6.56 -27.56
N THR A 67 42.80 -5.70 -28.40
CA THR A 67 43.54 -4.54 -28.92
C THR A 67 42.55 -3.45 -29.33
N SER A 68 42.34 -2.45 -28.48
CA SER A 68 42.41 -1.03 -28.86
C SER A 68 42.02 -0.12 -27.69
N THR A 69 42.79 0.96 -27.58
CA THR A 69 42.45 2.17 -26.84
C THR A 69 41.23 2.82 -27.47
N ALA A 70 40.04 2.50 -26.98
CA ALA A 70 38.80 3.17 -27.33
C ALA A 70 38.35 4.10 -26.18
N PRO A 71 37.66 5.21 -26.46
CA PRO A 71 37.20 6.14 -25.42
C PRO A 71 36.28 5.39 -24.47
N SER A 72 36.35 5.71 -23.16
CA SER A 72 35.50 5.10 -22.14
C SER A 72 34.03 5.34 -22.47
N THR A 73 33.40 4.38 -23.13
CA THR A 73 31.96 4.39 -23.36
C THR A 73 31.32 4.15 -22.00
N GLN A 74 30.64 5.18 -21.49
CA GLN A 74 30.04 5.17 -20.18
C GLN A 74 28.97 4.07 -20.15
N ILE A 75 29.11 3.10 -19.24
CA ILE A 75 28.14 2.03 -19.08
C ILE A 75 26.83 2.66 -18.59
N ILE A 76 25.75 2.51 -19.36
CA ILE A 76 24.43 3.01 -18.97
C ILE A 76 23.79 1.97 -18.04
N ILE A 77 23.69 2.31 -16.75
CA ILE A 77 22.99 1.48 -15.77
C ILE A 77 21.49 1.73 -15.85
N THR A 78 20.73 0.82 -16.45
CA THR A 78 19.27 0.92 -16.55
C THR A 78 18.57 0.43 -15.27
N PRO A 79 17.37 0.95 -14.94
CA PRO A 79 16.57 0.46 -13.83
C PRO A 79 16.32 -1.06 -13.90
N ASP A 80 16.07 -1.60 -15.09
CA ASP A 80 15.83 -3.03 -15.28
C ASP A 80 17.08 -3.88 -15.03
N MET A 81 18.26 -3.38 -15.38
CA MET A 81 19.51 -4.05 -15.03
C MET A 81 19.74 -4.07 -13.52
N THR A 82 19.48 -2.94 -12.84
CA THR A 82 19.54 -2.89 -11.37
C THR A 82 18.57 -3.89 -10.76
N ARG A 83 17.30 -3.91 -11.19
CA ARG A 83 16.27 -4.83 -10.67
C ARG A 83 16.67 -6.29 -10.88
N TRP A 84 17.11 -6.63 -12.09
CA TRP A 84 17.52 -7.98 -12.45
C TRP A 84 18.69 -8.49 -11.60
N LEU A 85 19.68 -7.63 -11.35
CA LEU A 85 20.85 -7.95 -10.53
C LEU A 85 20.49 -8.01 -9.04
N ALA A 86 19.65 -7.10 -8.57
CA ALA A 86 19.18 -7.05 -7.19
C ALA A 86 18.38 -8.30 -6.80
N GLY A 87 17.45 -8.75 -7.66
CA GLY A 87 16.67 -9.97 -7.40
C GLY A 87 17.55 -11.21 -7.29
N ARG A 88 18.55 -11.37 -8.18
CA ARG A 88 19.50 -12.48 -8.11
C ARG A 88 20.40 -12.42 -6.88
N PHE A 89 20.88 -11.24 -6.52
CA PHE A 89 21.64 -11.05 -5.30
C PHE A 89 20.83 -11.46 -4.07
N ALA A 90 19.58 -11.00 -3.96
CA ALA A 90 18.69 -11.30 -2.85
C ALA A 90 18.37 -12.80 -2.75
N ALA A 91 17.97 -13.42 -3.87
CA ALA A 91 17.64 -14.83 -3.92
C ALA A 91 18.83 -15.72 -3.51
N LYS A 92 20.03 -15.39 -4.01
CA LYS A 92 21.25 -16.11 -3.66
C LYS A 92 21.65 -15.89 -2.21
N GLU A 93 21.51 -14.67 -1.69
CA GLU A 93 21.82 -14.39 -0.30
C GLU A 93 20.87 -15.13 0.66
N ALA A 94 19.58 -15.19 0.35
CA ALA A 94 18.62 -15.96 1.12
C ALA A 94 18.92 -17.47 1.08
N ALA A 95 19.20 -18.02 -0.10
CA ALA A 95 19.56 -19.43 -0.25
C ALA A 95 20.84 -19.78 0.53
N ARG A 96 21.86 -18.90 0.50
CA ARG A 96 23.08 -19.07 1.29
C ARG A 96 22.78 -19.03 2.78
N LYS A 97 21.99 -18.07 3.27
CA LYS A 97 21.61 -17.98 4.68
C LYS A 97 20.78 -19.18 5.16
N ALA A 98 19.97 -19.75 4.29
CA ALA A 98 19.15 -20.93 4.58
C ALA A 98 19.92 -22.26 4.43
N ALA A 99 21.20 -22.24 4.02
CA ALA A 99 22.00 -23.46 3.91
C ALA A 99 22.17 -24.13 5.30
N PRO A 100 22.10 -25.47 5.40
CA PRO A 100 22.19 -26.18 6.68
C PRO A 100 23.43 -25.83 7.51
N ASP A 101 24.57 -25.62 6.83
CA ASP A 101 25.85 -25.27 7.46
C ASP A 101 26.13 -23.75 7.46
N GLY A 102 25.08 -22.95 7.24
CA GLY A 102 25.11 -21.48 7.23
C GLY A 102 25.71 -20.86 5.95
N ALA A 103 25.67 -19.53 5.86
CA ALA A 103 25.98 -18.78 4.63
C ALA A 103 27.41 -18.92 4.09
N ALA A 104 28.36 -19.38 4.90
CA ALA A 104 29.74 -19.61 4.48
C ALA A 104 29.93 -20.94 3.72
N SER A 105 28.99 -21.88 3.87
CA SER A 105 29.05 -23.21 3.25
C SER A 105 28.79 -23.20 1.74
N LEU A 106 28.10 -22.18 1.24
CA LEU A 106 27.80 -21.99 -0.19
C LEU A 106 28.39 -20.67 -0.69
N GLY A 107 29.12 -20.73 -1.80
CA GLY A 107 29.52 -19.58 -2.59
C GLY A 107 28.38 -19.05 -3.46
N TRP A 108 28.54 -17.83 -3.96
CA TRP A 108 27.53 -17.16 -4.82
C TRP A 108 27.22 -17.91 -6.12
N LYS A 109 28.17 -18.71 -6.61
CA LYS A 109 28.05 -19.47 -7.85
C LYS A 109 27.52 -20.89 -7.64
N ASP A 110 27.45 -21.34 -6.39
CA ASP A 110 26.87 -22.63 -6.03
C ASP A 110 25.34 -22.59 -6.00
N VAL A 111 24.76 -21.37 -6.00
CA VAL A 111 23.33 -21.11 -6.14
C VAL A 111 23.06 -20.49 -7.51
N GLU A 112 22.12 -21.07 -8.26
CA GLU A 112 21.67 -20.58 -9.56
C GLU A 112 20.20 -20.18 -9.52
N VAL A 113 19.88 -18.97 -9.98
CA VAL A 113 18.49 -18.51 -10.09
C VAL A 113 17.99 -18.79 -11.50
N ARG A 114 16.95 -19.61 -11.60
CA ARG A 114 16.30 -19.97 -12.88
C ARG A 114 14.87 -19.45 -12.88
N VAL A 115 14.49 -18.80 -13.98
CA VAL A 115 13.07 -18.52 -14.28
C VAL A 115 12.58 -19.69 -15.13
N PRO A 116 11.49 -20.40 -14.74
CA PRO A 116 10.91 -21.42 -15.60
C PRO A 116 10.57 -20.81 -16.96
N ARG A 117 11.03 -21.43 -18.06
CA ARG A 117 10.45 -21.15 -19.38
C ARG A 117 9.15 -21.93 -19.46
N ASP A 118 8.10 -21.28 -19.92
CA ASP A 118 6.73 -21.79 -20.04
C ASP A 118 6.66 -23.30 -20.37
N GLN A 119 5.91 -24.03 -19.55
CA GLN A 119 5.41 -25.35 -19.96
C GLN A 119 4.35 -25.11 -21.03
N HIS A 120 4.74 -25.21 -22.30
CA HIS A 120 3.81 -25.52 -23.38
C HIS A 120 3.13 -26.85 -23.05
N VAL A 121 1.87 -26.81 -22.63
CA VAL A 121 1.00 -27.98 -22.56
C VAL A 121 0.42 -28.20 -23.96
N ASP A 122 1.08 -29.04 -24.74
CA ASP A 122 0.50 -29.65 -25.95
C ASP A 122 -0.57 -30.66 -25.52
N GLY A 123 -1.82 -30.22 -25.48
CA GLY A 123 -2.99 -31.04 -25.15
C GLY A 123 -3.83 -31.42 -26.37
N LYS A 124 -3.29 -32.23 -27.31
CA LYS A 124 -4.14 -32.96 -28.27
C LYS A 124 -4.81 -34.15 -27.57
N GLY A 125 -5.95 -33.90 -26.94
CA GLY A 125 -6.86 -34.93 -26.43
C GLY A 125 -8.21 -34.84 -27.12
N LYS A 126 -8.48 -35.74 -28.07
CA LYS A 126 -9.82 -35.91 -28.67
C LYS A 126 -10.79 -36.45 -27.60
N GLY A 127 -11.84 -35.69 -27.31
CA GLY A 127 -13.00 -36.17 -26.55
C GLY A 127 -14.28 -35.55 -27.10
N LYS A 128 -15.06 -36.34 -27.84
CA LYS A 128 -16.42 -35.97 -28.28
C LYS A 128 -17.34 -35.95 -27.06
N GLY A 129 -18.06 -34.84 -26.86
CA GLY A 129 -19.15 -34.73 -25.90
C GLY A 129 -20.08 -33.58 -26.31
N LYS A 130 -21.17 -33.94 -26.99
CA LYS A 130 -22.25 -33.04 -27.42
C LYS A 130 -23.19 -32.83 -26.24
N ARG A 131 -23.45 -31.59 -25.82
CA ARG A 131 -24.71 -31.15 -25.18
C ARG A 131 -25.00 -29.69 -25.53
N ASP A 132 -26.28 -29.47 -25.76
CA ASP A 132 -26.89 -28.31 -26.36
C ASP A 132 -27.03 -27.12 -25.39
N GLY A 133 -27.14 -25.93 -26.00
CA GLY A 133 -27.77 -24.67 -25.58
C GLY A 133 -28.03 -24.38 -24.10
N ASP A 134 -27.53 -23.24 -23.65
CA ASP A 134 -28.42 -22.14 -23.20
C ASP A 134 -27.69 -20.79 -23.28
N ASP A 135 -28.47 -19.80 -23.69
CA ASP A 135 -28.15 -18.40 -23.98
C ASP A 135 -27.39 -17.69 -22.84
N VAL A 136 -26.21 -17.17 -23.13
CA VAL A 136 -25.60 -16.08 -22.36
C VAL A 136 -25.19 -15.03 -23.37
N GLY A 137 -25.92 -13.91 -23.37
CA GLY A 137 -25.76 -12.84 -24.35
C GLY A 137 -24.30 -12.39 -24.48
N GLU A 138 -23.84 -12.30 -25.73
CA GLU A 138 -22.58 -11.65 -26.09
C GLU A 138 -22.59 -10.21 -25.58
N PHE A 139 -21.76 -9.91 -24.60
CA PHE A 139 -21.36 -8.54 -24.30
C PHE A 139 -20.42 -8.08 -25.43
N VAL A 140 -20.95 -7.24 -26.32
CA VAL A 140 -20.15 -6.50 -27.29
C VAL A 140 -19.69 -5.21 -26.60
N PRO A 141 -18.38 -5.00 -26.39
CA PRO A 141 -17.91 -3.74 -25.82
C PRO A 141 -18.22 -2.60 -26.78
N GLU A 142 -18.85 -1.53 -26.30
CA GLU A 142 -18.98 -0.27 -27.04
C GLU A 142 -17.57 0.28 -27.36
N GLU A 143 -17.32 0.61 -28.64
CA GLU A 143 -16.10 1.29 -29.06
C GLU A 143 -15.99 2.67 -28.37
N GLY A 144 -14.99 2.85 -27.51
CA GLY A 144 -14.62 4.17 -26.97
C GLY A 144 -14.46 4.29 -25.46
N LYS A 145 -14.68 3.25 -24.65
CA LYS A 145 -14.39 3.31 -23.20
C LYS A 145 -12.94 2.96 -22.91
N GLU A 146 -12.12 3.97 -22.63
CA GLU A 146 -10.84 3.78 -21.93
C GLU A 146 -11.18 3.49 -20.47
N TYR A 147 -11.17 2.23 -20.05
CA TYR A 147 -11.47 1.86 -18.66
C TYR A 147 -10.31 2.28 -17.75
N THR A 148 -10.46 3.46 -17.17
CA THR A 148 -9.57 4.06 -16.18
C THR A 148 -10.18 3.89 -14.78
N MET A 149 -9.31 3.83 -13.74
CA MET A 149 -9.52 4.31 -12.34
C MET A 149 -9.22 3.33 -11.20
N PRO A 150 -7.96 2.99 -10.87
CA PRO A 150 -7.67 2.65 -9.47
C PRO A 150 -7.73 3.95 -8.63
N PHE A 151 -7.99 3.79 -7.34
CA PHE A 151 -8.03 4.88 -6.36
C PHE A 151 -7.34 4.47 -5.07
N SER A 152 -6.75 5.43 -4.36
CA SER A 152 -6.35 5.28 -2.96
C SER A 152 -6.88 6.46 -2.17
N HIS A 153 -7.54 6.17 -1.03
CA HIS A 153 -8.13 7.19 -0.17
C HIS A 153 -7.23 7.63 0.98
N HIS A 154 -6.08 6.98 1.16
CA HIS A 154 -5.22 7.18 2.32
C HIS A 154 -3.76 7.19 1.87
N SER A 155 -3.08 8.31 2.05
CA SER A 155 -1.65 8.42 1.76
C SER A 155 -0.96 9.51 2.58
N HIS A 156 0.33 9.32 2.82
CA HIS A 156 1.23 10.16 3.59
C HIS A 156 2.56 10.38 2.85
N SER A 157 3.26 11.46 3.18
CA SER A 157 4.58 11.75 2.63
C SER A 157 5.58 12.13 3.72
N GLY A 158 6.85 11.80 3.52
CA GLY A 158 7.91 12.18 4.46
C GLY A 158 8.12 13.68 4.59
N GLN A 159 7.62 14.47 3.64
CA GLN A 159 7.64 15.93 3.69
C GLN A 159 6.75 16.50 4.80
N PHE A 160 5.61 15.86 5.09
CA PHE A 160 4.64 16.36 6.07
C PHE A 160 4.36 15.39 7.22
N CYS A 161 4.86 14.15 7.14
CA CYS A 161 4.93 13.17 8.22
C CYS A 161 6.39 12.77 8.52
N PRO A 162 7.22 13.71 9.02
CA PRO A 162 8.62 13.44 9.29
C PRO A 162 8.79 12.47 10.46
N GLY A 163 9.65 11.48 10.29
CA GLY A 163 9.93 10.46 11.31
C GLY A 163 9.37 9.09 10.93
N HIS A 164 8.16 9.05 10.36
CA HIS A 164 7.46 7.80 10.04
C HIS A 164 7.03 7.65 8.58
N ALA A 165 7.15 8.69 7.74
CA ALA A 165 7.02 8.59 6.27
C ALA A 165 8.29 9.00 5.51
N LYS A 166 8.32 8.75 4.20
CA LYS A 166 9.43 9.04 3.28
C LYS A 166 8.98 9.78 2.03
N ASP A 167 9.96 10.36 1.35
CA ASP A 167 9.83 11.06 0.07
C ASP A 167 8.95 12.33 0.14
N SER A 168 9.04 13.17 -0.88
CA SER A 168 8.21 14.36 -0.98
C SER A 168 6.76 14.04 -1.38
N LEU A 169 5.83 14.94 -1.04
CA LEU A 169 4.43 14.82 -1.46
C LEU A 169 4.33 14.76 -2.99
N GLU A 170 5.16 15.52 -3.70
CA GLU A 170 5.25 15.50 -5.15
C GLU A 170 5.71 14.15 -5.70
N GLU A 171 6.72 13.51 -5.10
CA GLU A 171 7.22 12.19 -5.51
C GLU A 171 6.17 11.09 -5.31
N VAL A 172 5.40 11.15 -4.21
CA VAL A 172 4.27 10.24 -3.96
C VAL A 172 3.20 10.39 -5.05
N ILE A 173 2.79 11.63 -5.37
CA ILE A 173 1.83 11.91 -6.46
C ILE A 173 2.35 11.44 -7.81
N GLN A 174 3.61 11.74 -8.15
CA GLN A 174 4.24 11.28 -9.39
C GLN A 174 4.25 9.75 -9.49
N THR A 175 4.42 9.06 -8.36
CA THR A 175 4.36 7.60 -8.31
C THR A 175 2.94 7.09 -8.57
N ALA A 176 1.91 7.71 -7.96
CA ALA A 176 0.50 7.41 -8.24
C ALA A 176 0.18 7.60 -9.74
N ILE A 177 0.60 8.70 -10.34
CA ILE A 177 0.46 8.97 -11.79
C ILE A 177 1.18 7.89 -12.62
N SER A 178 2.41 7.52 -12.25
CA SER A 178 3.19 6.52 -12.98
C SER A 178 2.50 5.15 -13.00
N LYS A 179 1.74 4.86 -11.95
CA LYS A 179 0.94 3.66 -11.80
C LYS A 179 -0.41 3.74 -12.51
N LYS A 180 -0.75 4.88 -13.13
CA LYS A 180 -2.06 5.14 -13.77
C LYS A 180 -3.21 5.25 -12.77
N MET A 181 -2.92 5.73 -11.55
CA MET A 181 -3.98 6.15 -10.64
C MET A 181 -4.70 7.37 -11.15
N GLN A 182 -6.02 7.36 -10.96
CA GLN A 182 -6.88 8.45 -11.42
C GLN A 182 -7.41 9.27 -10.26
N VAL A 183 -7.73 8.63 -9.12
CA VAL A 183 -8.05 9.35 -7.89
C VAL A 183 -7.01 9.01 -6.84
N PHE A 184 -6.39 10.04 -6.26
CA PHE A 184 -5.44 9.86 -5.17
C PHE A 184 -5.72 10.89 -4.09
N CYS A 185 -6.07 10.40 -2.91
CA CYS A 185 -6.38 11.27 -1.80
C CYS A 185 -5.14 11.46 -0.92
N LEU A 186 -4.85 12.72 -0.61
CA LEU A 186 -3.76 13.12 0.27
C LEU A 186 -4.35 13.28 1.67
N THR A 187 -3.77 12.62 2.68
CA THR A 187 -4.35 12.54 4.02
C THR A 187 -3.29 12.55 5.12
N GLU A 188 -2.34 13.49 5.06
CA GLU A 188 -1.34 13.64 6.12
C GLU A 188 -2.00 13.74 7.50
N HIS A 189 -1.30 13.32 8.56
CA HIS A 189 -1.86 13.37 9.90
C HIS A 189 -2.15 14.79 10.35
N MET A 190 -3.26 14.94 11.07
CA MET A 190 -3.66 16.21 11.67
C MET A 190 -2.72 16.67 12.81
N PRO A 191 -2.71 17.97 13.16
CA PRO A 191 -2.06 18.46 14.37
C PRO A 191 -2.61 17.82 15.66
N ARG A 192 -1.75 17.58 16.63
CA ARG A 192 -2.11 17.07 17.97
C ARG A 192 -1.53 17.94 19.09
N ASP A 193 -2.05 17.76 20.31
CA ASP A 193 -1.60 18.49 21.49
C ASP A 193 -0.30 17.87 22.03
N ALA A 194 0.51 18.65 22.75
CA ALA A 194 1.86 18.23 23.16
C ALA A 194 1.90 16.95 24.04
N GLU A 195 0.82 16.66 24.75
CA GLU A 195 0.69 15.43 25.55
C GLU A 195 0.50 14.15 24.72
N ASP A 196 0.16 14.30 23.43
CA ASP A 196 -0.09 13.19 22.49
C ASP A 196 1.02 13.00 21.46
N PHE A 197 2.14 13.70 21.60
CA PHE A 197 3.25 13.54 20.67
C PHE A 197 3.83 12.12 20.73
N TYR A 198 4.12 11.58 19.54
CA TYR A 198 4.87 10.34 19.42
C TYR A 198 6.33 10.57 19.88
N PRO A 199 7.05 9.51 20.30
CA PRO A 199 8.44 9.62 20.72
C PRO A 199 9.33 10.36 19.72
N GLU A 200 9.22 10.06 18.43
CA GLU A 200 10.03 10.72 17.39
C GLU A 200 9.73 12.22 17.26
N GLU A 201 8.52 12.65 17.57
CA GLU A 201 8.11 14.07 17.51
C GLU A 201 8.70 14.84 18.69
N ILE A 202 8.70 14.21 19.88
CA ILE A 202 9.37 14.72 21.07
C ILE A 202 10.88 14.81 20.84
N GLU A 203 11.49 13.74 20.31
CA GLU A 203 12.92 13.69 19.99
C GLU A 203 13.33 14.74 18.94
N ALA A 204 12.46 15.00 17.95
CA ALA A 204 12.64 16.04 16.94
C ALA A 204 12.39 17.46 17.47
N GLY A 205 11.93 17.61 18.73
CA GLY A 205 11.62 18.92 19.33
C GLY A 205 10.44 19.61 18.67
N GLN A 206 9.48 18.83 18.16
CA GLN A 206 8.25 19.38 17.59
C GLN A 206 7.41 20.08 18.66
N THR A 207 6.58 21.03 18.22
CA THR A 207 5.72 21.84 19.07
C THR A 207 4.34 21.95 18.42
N GLU A 208 3.30 22.27 19.20
CA GLU A 208 1.94 22.47 18.65
C GLU A 208 1.92 23.55 17.55
N ALA A 209 2.77 24.57 17.70
CA ALA A 209 2.98 25.60 16.68
C ALA A 209 3.64 25.05 15.41
N TRP A 210 4.59 24.12 15.55
CA TRP A 210 5.18 23.41 14.42
C TRP A 210 4.14 22.57 13.68
N HIS A 211 3.32 21.78 14.38
CA HIS A 211 2.25 21.00 13.74
C HIS A 211 1.25 21.90 13.00
N SER A 212 0.85 23.01 13.63
CA SER A 212 -0.07 23.97 13.01
C SER A 212 0.50 24.64 11.76
N THR A 213 1.81 24.87 11.72
CA THR A 213 2.55 25.41 10.57
C THR A 213 2.74 24.33 9.49
N ASN A 214 3.00 23.09 9.90
CA ASN A 214 3.16 21.96 9.00
C ASN A 214 1.86 21.63 8.26
N GLU A 215 0.70 21.66 8.94
CA GLU A 215 -0.62 21.51 8.31
C GLU A 215 -0.88 22.58 7.24
N GLU A 216 -0.51 23.84 7.51
CA GLU A 216 -0.66 24.93 6.55
C GLU A 216 0.26 24.77 5.33
N ALA A 217 1.51 24.35 5.57
CA ALA A 217 2.46 24.04 4.52
C ALA A 217 1.98 22.86 3.66
N TYR A 218 1.46 21.82 4.29
CA TYR A 218 0.85 20.67 3.64
C TYR A 218 -0.30 21.10 2.73
N PHE A 219 -1.29 21.80 3.27
CA PHE A 219 -2.46 22.19 2.50
C PHE A 219 -2.07 23.09 1.31
N THR A 220 -1.17 24.04 1.53
CA THR A 220 -0.66 24.92 0.47
C THR A 220 0.01 24.14 -0.65
N GLU A 221 0.87 23.17 -0.30
CA GLU A 221 1.59 22.36 -1.26
C GLU A 221 0.67 21.38 -1.99
N ALA A 222 -0.27 20.75 -1.29
CA ALA A 222 -1.28 19.88 -1.87
C ALA A 222 -2.12 20.62 -2.92
N VAL A 223 -2.55 21.85 -2.64
CA VAL A 223 -3.29 22.69 -3.60
C VAL A 223 -2.44 23.02 -4.83
N ARG A 224 -1.17 23.39 -4.63
CA ARG A 224 -0.22 23.66 -5.73
C ARG A 224 -0.03 22.43 -6.62
N LEU A 225 0.15 21.26 -6.01
CA LEU A 225 0.37 20.00 -6.72
C LEU A 225 -0.88 19.52 -7.46
N ARG A 226 -2.07 19.68 -6.86
CA ARG A 226 -3.34 19.44 -7.56
C ARG A 226 -3.48 20.28 -8.82
N GLN A 227 -3.13 21.57 -8.76
CA GLN A 227 -3.14 22.43 -9.96
C GLN A 227 -2.12 21.98 -11.00
N LYS A 228 -0.92 21.58 -10.56
CA LYS A 228 0.17 21.13 -11.43
C LYS A 228 -0.15 19.82 -12.17
N TYR A 229 -0.84 18.90 -11.50
CA TYR A 229 -1.06 17.53 -11.98
C TYR A 229 -2.52 17.21 -12.35
N GLY A 230 -3.45 18.17 -12.23
CA GLY A 230 -4.88 17.93 -12.43
C GLY A 230 -5.31 17.43 -13.81
N SER A 231 -4.44 17.51 -14.84
CA SER A 231 -4.68 16.88 -16.15
C SER A 231 -4.26 15.41 -16.23
N GLN A 232 -3.63 14.88 -15.18
CA GLN A 232 -3.08 13.53 -15.12
C GLN A 232 -3.72 12.66 -14.02
N ILE A 233 -4.19 13.29 -12.96
CA ILE A 233 -4.77 12.62 -11.79
C ILE A 233 -5.69 13.59 -11.03
N SER A 234 -6.84 13.11 -10.58
CA SER A 234 -7.71 13.79 -9.63
C SER A 234 -7.13 13.66 -8.21
N ILE A 235 -6.81 14.79 -7.61
CA ILE A 235 -6.26 14.87 -6.25
C ILE A 235 -7.32 15.44 -5.32
N ILE A 236 -7.69 14.65 -4.32
CA ILE A 236 -8.63 15.05 -3.26
C ILE A 236 -7.84 15.31 -2.00
N ILE A 237 -8.02 16.50 -1.41
CA ILE A 237 -7.18 16.96 -0.30
C ILE A 237 -7.96 16.81 1.01
N GLY A 238 -7.51 15.91 1.87
CA GLY A 238 -8.07 15.67 3.19
C GLY A 238 -6.98 15.64 4.26
N PHE A 239 -7.27 15.00 5.37
CA PHE A 239 -6.31 14.68 6.42
C PHE A 239 -6.76 13.40 7.13
N GLU A 240 -5.83 12.69 7.75
CA GLU A 240 -6.16 11.63 8.68
C GLU A 240 -6.31 12.21 10.09
N CYS A 241 -7.49 12.03 10.69
CA CYS A 241 -7.74 12.54 12.03
C CYS A 241 -7.37 11.52 13.12
N ASP A 242 -6.92 12.03 14.26
CA ASP A 242 -6.60 11.27 15.45
C ASP A 242 -7.69 11.47 16.52
N TRP A 243 -8.49 10.44 16.78
CA TRP A 243 -9.34 10.43 17.97
C TRP A 243 -8.60 9.79 19.14
N ILE A 244 -8.30 10.63 20.14
CA ILE A 244 -7.56 10.22 21.34
C ILE A 244 -8.48 10.31 22.57
N ARG A 245 -9.29 11.38 22.64
CA ARG A 245 -10.25 11.66 23.72
C ARG A 245 -11.27 12.71 23.26
N PRO A 246 -12.37 12.98 24.01
CA PRO A 246 -13.40 13.91 23.56
C PRO A 246 -12.90 15.32 23.15
N SER A 247 -11.80 15.81 23.74
CA SER A 247 -11.19 17.08 23.34
C SER A 247 -10.56 17.07 21.95
N SER A 248 -10.22 15.90 21.38
CA SER A 248 -9.73 15.76 20.00
C SER A 248 -10.69 16.37 18.97
N GLN A 249 -11.99 16.40 19.25
CA GLN A 249 -13.00 17.03 18.39
C GLN A 249 -12.67 18.52 18.10
N ALA A 250 -12.09 19.24 19.07
CA ALA A 250 -11.72 20.64 18.90
C ALA A 250 -10.57 20.80 17.89
N LEU A 251 -9.60 19.87 17.89
CA LEU A 251 -8.48 19.87 16.95
C LEU A 251 -8.98 19.67 15.51
N ILE A 252 -9.91 18.73 15.32
CA ILE A 252 -10.51 18.42 14.01
C ILE A 252 -11.35 19.59 13.50
N THR A 253 -12.16 20.18 14.38
CA THR A 253 -12.97 21.37 14.06
C THR A 253 -12.07 22.55 13.68
N ARG A 254 -10.93 22.71 14.36
CA ARG A 254 -9.94 23.74 14.04
C ARG A 254 -9.36 23.52 12.64
N SER A 255 -8.91 22.32 12.29
CA SER A 255 -8.40 21.99 10.95
C SER A 255 -9.42 22.31 9.85
N LEU A 256 -10.67 21.87 10.01
CA LEU A 256 -11.77 22.14 9.07
C LEU A 256 -12.14 23.64 8.97
N SER A 257 -11.92 24.41 10.03
CA SER A 257 -12.16 25.86 10.03
C SER A 257 -11.06 26.67 9.34
N ARG A 258 -9.83 26.14 9.31
CA ARG A 258 -8.65 26.83 8.75
C ARG A 258 -8.53 26.63 7.24
N PHE A 259 -8.86 25.41 6.77
CA PHE A 259 -8.65 25.02 5.39
C PHE A 259 -9.88 24.32 4.81
N PRO A 260 -10.23 24.57 3.54
CA PRO A 260 -11.34 23.90 2.87
C PRO A 260 -10.93 22.49 2.41
N PHE A 261 -10.63 21.61 3.38
CA PHE A 261 -10.45 20.18 3.13
C PHE A 261 -11.72 19.58 2.51
N GLU A 262 -11.54 18.53 1.71
CA GLU A 262 -12.61 17.90 0.93
C GLU A 262 -13.15 16.63 1.59
N PHE A 263 -12.43 16.09 2.57
CA PHE A 263 -12.87 15.01 3.46
C PHE A 263 -11.84 14.85 4.60
N PHE A 264 -12.09 13.91 5.51
CA PHE A 264 -11.09 13.39 6.42
C PHE A 264 -11.33 11.90 6.69
N ILE A 265 -10.27 11.21 7.10
CA ILE A 265 -10.34 9.83 7.61
C ILE A 265 -10.48 9.87 9.13
N GLY A 266 -11.44 9.11 9.67
CA GLY A 266 -11.61 8.93 11.10
C GLY A 266 -10.80 7.75 11.63
N SER A 267 -9.72 8.01 12.37
CA SER A 267 -8.81 6.99 12.90
C SER A 267 -8.67 7.06 14.43
N VAL A 268 -8.30 5.92 15.03
CA VAL A 268 -7.96 5.79 16.46
C VAL A 268 -6.57 5.16 16.55
N HIS A 269 -5.55 5.95 16.92
CA HIS A 269 -4.17 5.47 17.07
C HIS A 269 -3.69 5.47 18.53
N HIS A 270 -4.52 5.94 19.45
CA HIS A 270 -4.21 6.00 20.87
C HIS A 270 -5.28 5.31 21.70
N MET A 271 -4.85 4.66 22.77
CA MET A 271 -5.74 4.25 23.86
C MET A 271 -5.17 4.71 25.19
N HIS A 272 -6.01 5.33 26.01
CA HIS A 272 -5.59 5.90 27.29
C HIS A 272 -4.40 6.86 27.15
N THR A 273 -4.42 7.68 26.08
CA THR A 273 -3.35 8.61 25.69
C THR A 273 -2.00 7.94 25.38
N VAL A 274 -2.00 6.64 25.08
CA VAL A 274 -0.80 5.88 24.71
C VAL A 274 -0.92 5.42 23.25
N PRO A 275 0.10 5.64 22.39
CA PRO A 275 0.12 5.13 21.02
C PRO A 275 0.02 3.59 20.99
N ILE A 276 -0.96 3.04 20.27
CA ILE A 276 -1.19 1.59 20.20
C ILE A 276 -0.57 0.93 18.98
N ASP A 277 -0.13 1.71 18.00
CA ASP A 277 0.39 1.23 16.71
C ASP A 277 1.87 1.58 16.47
N TYR A 278 2.47 2.39 17.34
CA TYR A 278 3.88 2.78 17.31
C TYR A 278 4.82 1.56 17.53
N ASP A 279 4.91 1.06 18.76
CA ASP A 279 5.71 -0.10 19.13
C ASP A 279 4.98 -1.04 20.08
N HIS A 280 5.61 -2.18 20.39
CA HIS A 280 5.01 -3.20 21.24
C HIS A 280 5.03 -2.82 22.72
N GLU A 281 5.98 -2.00 23.17
CA GLU A 281 6.06 -1.57 24.59
C GLU A 281 4.91 -0.62 24.93
N MET A 282 4.61 0.32 24.05
CA MET A 282 3.47 1.23 24.19
C MET A 282 2.14 0.49 24.09
N TYR A 283 2.03 -0.47 23.17
CA TYR A 283 0.84 -1.33 23.11
C TYR A 283 0.62 -2.08 24.44
N ILE A 284 1.65 -2.71 24.99
CA ILE A 284 1.57 -3.40 26.30
C ILE A 284 1.17 -2.41 27.39
N ARG A 285 1.72 -1.20 27.41
CA ARG A 285 1.33 -0.16 28.38
C ARG A 285 -0.15 0.20 28.27
N ALA A 286 -0.67 0.40 27.07
CA ALA A 286 -2.09 0.65 26.85
C ALA A 286 -2.96 -0.52 27.33
N ARG A 287 -2.51 -1.76 27.06
CA ARG A 287 -3.15 -3.00 27.50
C ARG A 287 -3.20 -3.13 29.02
N ASP A 288 -2.10 -2.81 29.71
CA ASP A 288 -2.03 -2.86 31.17
C ASP A 288 -3.01 -1.87 31.80
N ILE A 289 -3.12 -0.66 31.25
CA ILE A 289 -4.11 0.35 31.69
C ILE A 289 -5.54 -0.15 31.44
N ALA A 290 -5.79 -0.85 30.32
CA ALA A 290 -7.09 -1.42 29.98
C ALA A 290 -7.50 -2.61 30.86
N GLY A 291 -6.59 -3.17 31.66
CA GLY A 291 -6.86 -4.32 32.54
C GLY A 291 -6.06 -5.60 32.20
N GLY A 292 -5.05 -5.49 31.33
CA GLY A 292 -4.00 -6.50 31.17
C GLY A 292 -4.26 -7.59 30.13
N THR A 293 -5.30 -7.47 29.30
CA THR A 293 -5.59 -8.42 28.21
C THR A 293 -5.93 -7.70 26.92
N ASP A 294 -5.63 -8.34 25.78
CA ASP A 294 -6.00 -7.82 24.45
C ASP A 294 -7.52 -7.65 24.33
N GLU A 295 -8.31 -8.57 24.89
CA GLU A 295 -9.78 -8.49 24.90
C GLU A 295 -10.27 -7.16 25.50
N LEU A 296 -9.81 -6.81 26.71
CA LEU A 296 -10.20 -5.57 27.37
C LEU A 296 -9.69 -4.32 26.65
N LEU A 297 -8.49 -4.37 26.06
CA LEU A 297 -7.98 -3.27 25.25
C LEU A 297 -8.81 -3.09 23.97
N PHE A 298 -9.23 -4.17 23.33
CA PHE A 298 -10.07 -4.14 22.13
C PHE A 298 -11.47 -3.61 22.46
N GLU A 299 -12.06 -3.98 23.60
CA GLU A 299 -13.31 -3.38 24.06
C GLU A 299 -13.20 -1.86 24.20
N ASN A 300 -12.15 -1.38 24.86
CA ASN A 300 -11.89 0.06 25.00
C ASN A 300 -11.66 0.74 23.64
N TYR A 301 -10.95 0.08 22.71
CA TYR A 301 -10.71 0.59 21.37
C TYR A 301 -12.02 0.78 20.59
N PHE A 302 -12.90 -0.24 20.57
CA PHE A 302 -14.17 -0.10 19.85
C PHE A 302 -15.16 0.83 20.57
N ASP A 303 -15.06 1.01 21.88
CA ASP A 303 -15.81 2.06 22.59
C ASP A 303 -15.30 3.47 22.21
N ALA A 304 -13.99 3.69 22.17
CA ALA A 304 -13.40 4.95 21.71
C ALA A 304 -13.72 5.24 20.23
N GLN A 305 -13.71 4.21 19.38
CA GLN A 305 -14.12 4.31 17.99
C GLN A 305 -15.59 4.71 17.87
N LEU A 306 -16.50 4.18 18.70
CA LEU A 306 -17.90 4.62 18.68
C LEU A 306 -18.03 6.09 19.07
N ASP A 307 -17.30 6.55 20.07
CA ASP A 307 -17.32 7.95 20.50
C ASP A 307 -16.85 8.87 19.37
N MET A 308 -15.78 8.48 18.66
CA MET A 308 -15.30 9.13 17.45
C MET A 308 -16.39 9.19 16.35
N LEU A 309 -17.02 8.05 16.05
CA LEU A 309 -18.08 7.97 15.04
C LEU A 309 -19.26 8.87 15.39
N LYS A 310 -19.69 8.90 16.66
CA LYS A 310 -20.79 9.75 17.13
C LYS A 310 -20.45 11.24 17.06
N ALA A 311 -19.24 11.60 17.45
CA ALA A 311 -18.80 12.99 17.49
C ALA A 311 -18.54 13.55 16.08
N LEU A 312 -17.99 12.74 15.17
CA LEU A 312 -17.41 13.22 13.92
C LEU A 312 -18.13 12.76 12.66
N LYS A 313 -18.75 11.57 12.65
CA LYS A 313 -19.30 10.92 11.45
C LYS A 313 -18.37 11.07 10.24
N PRO A 314 -17.14 10.55 10.29
CA PRO A 314 -16.15 10.77 9.23
C PRO A 314 -16.65 10.22 7.89
N PRO A 315 -16.39 10.90 6.75
CA PRO A 315 -16.72 10.36 5.42
C PRO A 315 -16.08 8.98 5.16
N VAL A 316 -14.86 8.78 5.65
CA VAL A 316 -14.12 7.51 5.58
C VAL A 316 -13.68 7.12 7.00
N VAL A 317 -13.98 5.90 7.42
CA VAL A 317 -13.47 5.31 8.68
C VAL A 317 -12.17 4.58 8.35
N GLY A 318 -11.09 5.02 9.00
CA GLY A 318 -9.74 4.47 8.84
C GLY A 318 -9.63 3.10 9.50
N HIS A 319 -8.75 2.25 8.93
CA HIS A 319 -8.27 0.95 9.42
C HIS A 319 -9.02 0.43 10.65
N PHE A 320 -10.27 0.01 10.42
CA PHE A 320 -11.32 -0.12 11.44
C PHE A 320 -10.94 -1.02 12.64
N ASP A 321 -10.01 -1.93 12.46
CA ASP A 321 -9.56 -2.89 13.44
C ASP A 321 -8.03 -2.84 13.67
N LEU A 322 -7.42 -1.65 13.52
CA LEU A 322 -6.00 -1.38 13.72
C LEU A 322 -5.44 -1.97 15.02
N ILE A 323 -6.27 -2.06 16.07
CA ILE A 323 -5.88 -2.57 17.39
C ILE A 323 -5.26 -3.97 17.37
N ARG A 324 -5.48 -4.74 16.29
CA ARG A 324 -4.84 -6.03 16.03
C ARG A 324 -3.32 -5.94 15.86
N LEU A 325 -2.79 -4.81 15.40
CA LEU A 325 -1.43 -4.68 14.88
C LEU A 325 -0.32 -5.17 15.81
N LYS A 326 -0.40 -4.82 17.09
CA LYS A 326 0.61 -5.14 18.09
C LYS A 326 0.12 -6.14 19.14
N SER A 327 -1.07 -6.71 18.94
CA SER A 327 -1.68 -7.73 19.80
C SER A 327 -0.90 -9.04 19.80
N ASP A 328 -1.14 -9.89 20.80
CA ASP A 328 -0.45 -11.18 20.93
C ASP A 328 -0.81 -12.13 19.77
N ASP A 329 -2.01 -11.99 19.21
CA ASP A 329 -2.52 -12.76 18.08
C ASP A 329 -3.34 -11.89 17.12
N PRO A 330 -2.67 -11.22 16.14
CA PRO A 330 -3.33 -10.34 15.18
C PRO A 330 -4.36 -11.03 14.26
N GLU A 331 -4.36 -12.36 14.20
CA GLU A 331 -5.26 -13.15 13.35
C GLU A 331 -6.40 -13.80 14.16
N ARG A 332 -6.47 -13.52 15.47
CA ARG A 332 -7.56 -13.98 16.32
C ARG A 332 -8.90 -13.46 15.80
N SER A 333 -9.88 -14.36 15.70
CA SER A 333 -11.26 -13.98 15.41
C SER A 333 -11.87 -13.20 16.59
N PHE A 334 -12.40 -12.01 16.30
CA PHE A 334 -13.18 -11.18 17.21
C PHE A 334 -14.40 -11.92 17.78
N LYS A 335 -14.97 -12.86 17.02
CA LYS A 335 -16.12 -13.68 17.47
C LYS A 335 -15.76 -14.60 18.65
N SER A 336 -14.47 -14.80 18.94
CA SER A 336 -14.02 -15.49 20.15
C SER A 336 -14.18 -14.66 21.44
N TRP A 337 -14.37 -13.34 21.29
CA TRP A 337 -14.61 -12.38 22.37
C TRP A 337 -15.99 -11.72 22.18
N PRO A 338 -17.07 -12.28 22.76
CA PRO A 338 -18.43 -11.80 22.52
C PRO A 338 -18.62 -10.29 22.79
N GLY A 339 -17.98 -9.76 23.83
CA GLY A 339 -18.04 -8.33 24.16
C GLY A 339 -17.33 -7.44 23.14
N VAL A 340 -16.26 -7.92 22.51
CA VAL A 340 -15.58 -7.23 21.41
C VAL A 340 -16.43 -7.31 20.14
N TRP A 341 -16.95 -8.49 19.80
CA TRP A 341 -17.78 -8.68 18.61
C TRP A 341 -19.06 -7.84 18.64
N GLU A 342 -19.74 -7.74 19.78
CA GLU A 342 -20.90 -6.87 19.94
C GLU A 342 -20.57 -5.41 19.62
N ARG A 343 -19.40 -4.93 20.06
CA ARG A 343 -18.94 -3.56 19.80
C ARG A 343 -18.55 -3.33 18.34
N VAL A 344 -17.93 -4.32 17.70
CA VAL A 344 -17.67 -4.32 16.26
C VAL A 344 -18.98 -4.12 15.50
N VAL A 345 -19.97 -5.00 15.71
CA VAL A 345 -21.26 -4.94 15.00
C VAL A 345 -21.96 -3.60 15.25
N ARG A 346 -22.05 -3.16 16.51
CA ARG A 346 -22.62 -1.86 16.91
C ARG A 346 -21.98 -0.69 16.16
N ASN A 347 -20.66 -0.70 16.01
CA ASN A 347 -19.94 0.37 15.33
C ASN A 347 -20.20 0.32 13.82
N LEU A 348 -20.19 -0.87 13.21
CA LEU A 348 -20.53 -1.05 11.78
C LEU A 348 -21.96 -0.57 11.48
N GLU A 349 -22.94 -0.94 12.31
CA GLU A 349 -24.33 -0.46 12.20
C GLU A 349 -24.40 1.06 12.24
N PHE A 350 -23.62 1.70 13.12
CA PHE A 350 -23.55 3.15 13.20
C PHE A 350 -22.98 3.76 11.91
N VAL A 351 -21.87 3.20 11.38
CA VAL A 351 -21.25 3.63 10.12
C VAL A 351 -22.23 3.54 8.96
N VAL A 352 -22.93 2.41 8.84
CA VAL A 352 -23.98 2.22 7.83
C VAL A 352 -25.09 3.25 8.02
N GLY A 353 -25.53 3.47 9.25
CA GLY A 353 -26.64 4.36 9.59
C GLY A 353 -26.43 5.82 9.17
N TYR A 354 -25.20 6.34 9.25
CA TYR A 354 -24.89 7.68 8.73
C TYR A 354 -24.36 7.68 7.28
N GLY A 355 -24.10 6.50 6.72
CA GLY A 355 -23.56 6.37 5.37
C GLY A 355 -22.05 6.65 5.28
N GLY A 356 -21.24 6.28 6.27
CA GLY A 356 -19.79 6.32 6.13
C GLY A 356 -19.27 5.28 5.14
N LEU A 357 -18.06 5.49 4.63
CA LEU A 357 -17.26 4.46 3.97
C LEU A 357 -16.33 3.82 5.01
N VAL A 358 -16.06 2.53 4.91
CA VAL A 358 -14.97 1.87 5.65
C VAL A 358 -13.84 1.58 4.66
N GLU A 359 -12.63 2.00 4.98
CA GLU A 359 -11.50 1.69 4.11
C GLU A 359 -11.10 0.22 4.21
N VAL A 360 -10.73 -0.37 3.07
CA VAL A 360 -9.98 -1.62 3.00
C VAL A 360 -8.53 -1.27 2.75
N ASN A 361 -7.76 -1.27 3.83
CA ASN A 361 -6.42 -0.74 3.90
C ASN A 361 -5.38 -1.85 3.78
N GLY A 362 -4.61 -1.80 2.69
CA GLY A 362 -3.54 -2.76 2.38
C GLY A 362 -2.32 -2.71 3.32
N ALA A 363 -2.26 -1.74 4.24
CA ALA A 363 -1.14 -1.58 5.17
C ALA A 363 -0.90 -2.76 6.10
N ALA A 364 -1.96 -3.42 6.55
CA ALA A 364 -1.85 -4.60 7.42
C ALA A 364 -0.94 -5.67 6.78
N LEU A 365 -1.05 -5.85 5.46
CA LEU A 365 -0.28 -6.85 4.70
C LEU A 365 1.22 -6.56 4.68
N ARG A 366 1.65 -5.30 4.61
CA ARG A 366 3.08 -4.93 4.73
C ARG A 366 3.56 -4.96 6.17
N LYS A 367 2.65 -4.81 7.14
CA LYS A 367 2.91 -4.89 8.58
C LYS A 367 2.93 -6.33 9.12
N GLY A 368 2.72 -7.34 8.25
CA GLY A 368 2.91 -8.76 8.57
C GLY A 368 1.63 -9.56 8.77
N MET A 369 0.45 -8.95 8.64
CA MET A 369 -0.84 -9.64 8.74
C MET A 369 -1.19 -10.39 7.45
N SER A 370 -2.09 -11.37 7.60
CA SER A 370 -2.57 -12.19 6.50
C SER A 370 -3.63 -11.49 5.65
N GLU A 371 -4.35 -10.54 6.25
CA GLU A 371 -5.49 -9.81 5.70
C GLU A 371 -5.33 -8.29 5.84
N PRO A 372 -6.00 -7.47 5.01
CA PRO A 372 -6.03 -6.02 5.18
C PRO A 372 -6.75 -5.60 6.48
N TYR A 373 -6.80 -4.30 6.74
CA TYR A 373 -7.79 -3.75 7.67
C TYR A 373 -9.08 -3.39 6.91
N PRO A 374 -10.27 -3.72 7.41
CA PRO A 374 -10.49 -4.71 8.44
C PRO A 374 -10.35 -6.15 7.92
N ASN A 375 -10.24 -7.12 8.84
CA ASN A 375 -10.24 -8.55 8.47
C ASN A 375 -11.54 -8.97 7.77
N GLY A 376 -11.51 -10.21 7.26
CA GLY A 376 -12.62 -10.83 6.55
C GLY A 376 -13.93 -10.83 7.33
N GLU A 377 -13.92 -11.22 8.62
CA GLU A 377 -15.17 -11.33 9.38
C GLU A 377 -15.84 -9.96 9.63
N VAL A 378 -15.08 -8.89 9.80
CA VAL A 378 -15.61 -7.52 9.90
C VAL A 378 -16.13 -7.05 8.53
N CYS A 379 -15.42 -7.36 7.44
CA CYS A 379 -15.86 -7.04 6.09
C CYS A 379 -17.16 -7.79 5.71
N GLU A 380 -17.26 -9.08 6.05
CA GLU A 380 -18.46 -9.90 5.85
C GLU A 380 -19.66 -9.32 6.62
N GLU A 381 -19.46 -8.91 7.86
CA GLU A 381 -20.52 -8.28 8.67
C GLU A 381 -20.94 -6.93 8.09
N LEU A 382 -19.98 -6.10 7.69
CA LEU A 382 -20.30 -4.81 7.06
C LEU A 382 -21.07 -5.00 5.74
N LEU A 383 -20.71 -6.01 4.94
CA LEU A 383 -21.47 -6.38 3.75
C LEU A 383 -22.90 -6.80 4.08
N ALA A 384 -23.08 -7.64 5.12
CA ALA A 384 -24.40 -8.11 5.55
C ALA A 384 -25.29 -6.95 6.02
N LEU A 385 -24.71 -5.92 6.62
CA LEU A 385 -25.38 -4.69 7.03
C LEU A 385 -25.63 -3.70 5.88
N GLY A 386 -25.14 -3.96 4.67
CA GLY A 386 -25.29 -3.07 3.51
C GLY A 386 -24.30 -1.90 3.49
N GLY A 387 -23.15 -2.06 4.14
CA GLY A 387 -22.10 -1.05 4.20
C GLY A 387 -21.29 -0.90 2.91
N ARG A 388 -20.43 0.12 2.91
CA ARG A 388 -19.71 0.60 1.73
C ARG A 388 -18.22 0.62 1.98
N PHE A 389 -17.47 0.10 1.03
CA PHE A 389 -16.01 0.02 1.09
C PHE A 389 -15.35 1.02 0.14
N CYS A 390 -14.21 1.57 0.55
CA CYS A 390 -13.26 2.25 -0.34
C CYS A 390 -11.87 1.60 -0.21
N LEU A 391 -11.03 1.75 -1.23
CA LEU A 391 -9.68 1.16 -1.25
C LEU A 391 -8.64 2.17 -0.77
N SER A 392 -7.66 1.69 -0.01
CA SER A 392 -6.50 2.49 0.38
C SER A 392 -5.22 1.64 0.54
N ASP A 393 -4.08 2.28 0.29
CA ASP A 393 -2.76 1.71 0.57
C ASP A 393 -2.12 2.28 1.84
N ASP A 394 -2.56 3.44 2.33
CA ASP A 394 -1.97 4.12 3.48
C ASP A 394 -0.45 4.24 3.27
N SER A 395 -0.07 4.67 2.07
CA SER A 395 1.32 4.70 1.65
C SER A 395 2.09 5.75 2.44
N HIS A 396 3.22 5.38 3.04
CA HIS A 396 4.13 6.30 3.75
C HIS A 396 5.40 6.60 2.93
N GLY A 397 5.28 6.63 1.60
CA GLY A 397 6.41 6.81 0.67
C GLY A 397 6.19 6.12 -0.67
N VAL A 398 7.07 6.38 -1.63
CA VAL A 398 6.88 5.93 -3.03
C VAL A 398 6.90 4.41 -3.18
N ASP A 399 7.59 3.69 -2.28
CA ASP A 399 7.67 2.23 -2.27
C ASP A 399 6.37 1.57 -1.80
N GLN A 400 5.47 2.33 -1.19
CA GLN A 400 4.22 1.82 -0.61
C GLN A 400 2.98 2.17 -1.44
N VAL A 401 3.08 3.09 -2.40
CA VAL A 401 1.96 3.43 -3.29
C VAL A 401 1.50 2.17 -4.04
N SER A 402 0.22 1.82 -3.90
CA SER A 402 -0.46 0.59 -4.32
C SER A 402 0.14 -0.73 -3.83
N LEU A 403 1.00 -0.70 -2.81
CA LEU A 403 1.62 -1.93 -2.34
C LEU A 403 0.54 -2.91 -1.86
N ASN A 404 0.66 -4.16 -2.29
CA ASN A 404 -0.29 -5.25 -2.01
C ASN A 404 -1.72 -5.11 -2.58
N PHE A 405 -2.00 -4.13 -3.43
CA PHE A 405 -3.33 -3.95 -4.03
C PHE A 405 -3.89 -5.21 -4.71
N HIS A 406 -3.04 -6.00 -5.39
CA HIS A 406 -3.45 -7.30 -5.97
C HIS A 406 -3.97 -8.29 -4.91
N ARG A 407 -3.31 -8.37 -3.74
CA ARG A 407 -3.73 -9.21 -2.62
C ARG A 407 -5.02 -8.70 -1.99
N VAL A 408 -5.20 -7.38 -1.95
CA VAL A 408 -6.44 -6.77 -1.47
C VAL A 408 -7.60 -7.11 -2.41
N LEU A 409 -7.41 -7.10 -3.73
CA LEU A 409 -8.47 -7.56 -4.66
C LEU A 409 -8.82 -9.03 -4.47
N GLU A 410 -7.82 -9.91 -4.36
CA GLU A 410 -8.05 -11.33 -4.07
C GLU A 410 -8.82 -11.53 -2.75
N PHE A 411 -8.49 -10.73 -1.73
CA PHE A 411 -9.21 -10.71 -0.46
C PHE A 411 -10.66 -10.24 -0.62
N LEU A 412 -10.89 -9.13 -1.32
CA LEU A 412 -12.23 -8.57 -1.56
C LEU A 412 -13.13 -9.58 -2.28
N ASP A 413 -12.58 -10.31 -3.24
CA ASP A 413 -13.27 -11.38 -3.97
C ASP A 413 -13.67 -12.54 -3.05
N ARG A 414 -12.76 -12.94 -2.16
CA ARG A 414 -12.99 -14.01 -1.19
C ARG A 414 -14.09 -13.65 -0.19
N VAL A 415 -14.09 -12.41 0.31
CA VAL A 415 -15.13 -11.89 1.22
C VAL A 415 -16.45 -11.65 0.49
N GLY A 416 -16.41 -11.47 -0.84
CA GLY A 416 -17.61 -11.34 -1.67
C GLY A 416 -18.03 -9.89 -1.92
N VAL A 417 -17.13 -8.92 -1.74
CA VAL A 417 -17.38 -7.51 -2.10
C VAL A 417 -17.62 -7.43 -3.62
N LYS A 418 -18.71 -6.75 -4.02
CA LYS A 418 -19.08 -6.59 -5.44
C LYS A 418 -18.89 -5.17 -5.97
N THR A 419 -18.87 -4.19 -5.08
CA THR A 419 -18.82 -2.77 -5.42
C THR A 419 -17.85 -2.08 -4.48
N LEU A 420 -16.93 -1.31 -5.05
CA LEU A 420 -16.12 -0.36 -4.32
C LEU A 420 -16.64 1.06 -4.55
N HIS A 421 -16.35 1.93 -3.60
CA HIS A 421 -16.71 3.33 -3.64
C HIS A 421 -15.45 4.18 -3.64
N TYR A 422 -15.54 5.34 -4.27
CA TYR A 422 -14.46 6.30 -4.30
C TYR A 422 -14.98 7.73 -4.25
N LEU A 423 -14.15 8.61 -3.69
CA LEU A 423 -14.44 10.03 -3.65
C LEU A 423 -14.19 10.66 -5.02
N SER A 424 -15.05 11.60 -5.41
CA SER A 424 -14.88 12.44 -6.60
C SER A 424 -15.28 13.87 -6.29
N LEU A 425 -14.87 14.82 -7.13
CA LEU A 425 -15.21 16.23 -6.98
C LEU A 425 -16.22 16.68 -8.05
N VAL A 426 -17.17 17.54 -7.66
CA VAL A 426 -18.12 18.17 -8.59
C VAL A 426 -17.36 18.97 -9.65
N GLY A 427 -17.69 18.74 -10.92
CA GLY A 427 -17.10 19.45 -12.07
C GLY A 427 -15.95 18.73 -12.76
N GLU A 428 -15.56 17.54 -12.29
CA GLU A 428 -14.70 16.62 -13.05
C GLU A 428 -15.55 15.79 -14.04
N GLU A 429 -14.97 15.36 -15.18
CA GLU A 429 -15.70 14.56 -16.18
C GLU A 429 -16.27 13.29 -15.54
N GLY A 430 -17.59 13.06 -15.67
CA GLY A 430 -18.28 11.94 -15.00
C GLY A 430 -18.70 12.21 -13.56
N GLY A 431 -18.57 13.44 -13.05
CA GLY A 431 -18.95 13.83 -11.69
C GLY A 431 -20.43 13.57 -11.38
N ASP A 432 -20.68 12.87 -10.26
CA ASP A 432 -22.01 12.59 -9.76
C ASP A 432 -22.73 13.88 -9.32
N LEU A 433 -23.92 14.13 -9.87
CA LEU A 433 -24.78 15.28 -9.55
C LEU A 433 -25.64 15.05 -8.30
N SER A 434 -25.48 13.91 -7.63
CA SER A 434 -26.14 13.62 -6.34
C SER A 434 -25.80 14.70 -5.29
N PRO A 435 -26.61 14.84 -4.23
CA PRO A 435 -26.26 15.71 -3.11
C PRO A 435 -24.94 15.29 -2.46
N ALA A 436 -24.20 16.26 -1.90
CA ALA A 436 -23.03 15.93 -1.10
C ALA A 436 -23.44 15.02 0.07
N PRO A 437 -22.73 13.90 0.32
CA PRO A 437 -23.04 13.00 1.42
C PRO A 437 -22.75 13.63 2.79
N ASP A 438 -21.96 14.70 2.81
CA ASP A 438 -21.55 15.44 3.99
C ASP A 438 -21.59 16.94 3.70
N GLU A 439 -22.39 17.68 4.47
CA GLU A 439 -22.56 19.12 4.30
C GLU A 439 -21.28 19.93 4.53
N ARG A 440 -20.31 19.36 5.27
CA ARG A 440 -18.97 19.96 5.46
C ARG A 440 -18.17 19.99 4.16
N PHE A 441 -18.48 19.07 3.24
CA PHE A 441 -17.72 18.84 2.00
C PHE A 441 -18.62 18.97 0.76
N PRO A 442 -19.15 20.17 0.47
CA PRO A 442 -20.18 20.36 -0.57
C PRO A 442 -19.72 20.00 -1.99
N ARG A 443 -18.40 19.94 -2.22
CA ARG A 443 -17.79 19.57 -3.50
C ARG A 443 -17.51 18.08 -3.65
N THR A 444 -17.59 17.30 -2.57
CA THR A 444 -17.20 15.90 -2.57
C THR A 444 -18.41 15.02 -2.84
N ARG A 445 -18.21 13.96 -3.62
CA ARG A 445 -19.20 12.96 -3.98
C ARG A 445 -18.65 11.57 -3.72
N ILE A 446 -19.54 10.59 -3.63
CA ILE A 446 -19.19 9.18 -3.53
C ILE A 446 -19.69 8.52 -4.80
N ALA A 447 -18.76 8.15 -5.67
CA ALA A 447 -19.02 7.31 -6.83
C ALA A 447 -18.83 5.82 -6.46
N ALA A 448 -19.33 4.95 -7.32
CA ALA A 448 -19.27 3.51 -7.14
C ALA A 448 -18.78 2.83 -8.43
N VAL A 449 -18.07 1.72 -8.28
CA VAL A 449 -17.57 0.90 -9.38
C VAL A 449 -17.68 -0.58 -9.03
N SER A 450 -18.11 -1.38 -9.99
CA SER A 450 -18.17 -2.83 -9.77
C SER A 450 -16.77 -3.45 -9.74
N MET A 451 -16.59 -4.52 -8.98
CA MET A 451 -15.33 -5.27 -8.97
C MET A 451 -14.98 -5.86 -10.34
N GLU A 452 -15.97 -6.09 -11.20
CA GLU A 452 -15.75 -6.49 -12.60
C GLU A 452 -15.08 -5.36 -13.39
N GLU A 453 -15.64 -4.15 -13.33
CA GLU A 453 -15.04 -2.97 -13.96
C GLU A 453 -13.65 -2.67 -13.41
N VAL A 454 -13.45 -2.81 -12.08
CA VAL A 454 -12.14 -2.63 -11.45
C VAL A 454 -11.09 -3.50 -12.11
N ARG A 455 -11.35 -4.80 -12.33
CA ARG A 455 -10.38 -5.72 -12.94
C ARG A 455 -10.05 -5.39 -14.40
N GLU A 456 -10.98 -4.75 -15.09
CA GLU A 456 -10.78 -4.35 -16.49
C GLU A 456 -9.95 -3.07 -16.64
N MET A 457 -9.66 -2.35 -15.55
CA MET A 457 -8.92 -1.09 -15.62
C MET A 457 -7.46 -1.26 -16.00
N ALA A 458 -6.94 -0.25 -16.69
CA ALA A 458 -5.55 -0.20 -17.16
C ALA A 458 -4.51 -0.41 -16.04
N PHE A 459 -4.78 0.06 -14.81
CA PHE A 459 -3.88 -0.11 -13.67
C PHE A 459 -3.58 -1.58 -13.34
N TRP A 460 -4.59 -2.46 -13.44
CA TRP A 460 -4.43 -3.88 -13.11
C TRP A 460 -3.89 -4.72 -14.27
N LYS A 461 -3.86 -4.11 -15.47
CA LYS A 461 -3.33 -4.71 -16.70
C LYS A 461 -1.89 -4.27 -17.00
N ALA A 462 -1.40 -3.22 -16.32
CA ALA A 462 -0.06 -2.65 -16.45
C ALA A 462 0.95 -3.34 -15.52
#